data_AF-A0A254TYL5-F1
#
_entry.id   AF-A0A254TYL5-F1
#
_cell.length_a   1.000
_cell.length_b   1.000
_cell.length_c   1.000
_cell.angle_alpha   90.00
_cell.angle_beta   90.00
_cell.angle_gamma   90.00
#
_symmetry.space_group_name_H-M   'P 1'
#
loop_
_entity.id
_entity.type
_entity.pdbx_description
1 polymer ?
#
loop_
_entity_poly.entity_id
_entity_poly.type
_entity_poly.pdbx_seq_one_letter_code
_entity_poly.pdbx_strand_id
1 'polypeptide(L)'
;MDQPSENNEPDHITETSLETEQKTAAEAEALESERLKNAELERRRAEKETAIRQACDLRDFDALVSYATSEGGFLNDDVRRTAWPILLQCDRRGPNFDFAGWEQLPAHSDEEQVQLDVNRSFVYYPECSDQELSIKKDELSKLIKQVLRCFPMLCYFQGYHDIVQVLLLVLGGQNSAAAVAQISLLRIRDYMLPSLSPALKHLELIPAIIEKADPALRRHLAEIKPFFALAATLTMYSHDIQEYSDIARLFDFLLAQEPVVSIYLFAAIILSRKKELLEFSVDETDMLHFTLSKLPNPLDLEGLISRAMQLFEAHPPESLPFGAWKRIPECSVLKSSRDLVRIQAPDETVGLFAKQVRHLRYEERKEKTVAFLWNHRRTIGSVAVTIFIGAMSFWIKKRGFDNTIWSYVSRFHGALQARGYI
;
A
#
# COMPACT_ATOMS: atom_id res chain seq x y z
N MET A 1 52.33 -22.19 -90.05
CA MET A 1 50.98 -22.55 -90.55
C MET A 1 50.17 -22.62 -89.28
N ASP A 2 49.68 -21.47 -88.83
CA ASP A 2 49.28 -21.26 -87.43
C ASP A 2 47.76 -21.32 -87.32
N GLN A 3 47.28 -22.19 -86.43
CA GLN A 3 45.91 -22.24 -85.95
C GLN A 3 45.72 -21.30 -84.76
N PRO A 4 44.57 -20.62 -84.61
CA PRO A 4 44.14 -20.06 -83.35
C PRO A 4 43.16 -21.00 -82.63
N SER A 5 43.36 -21.11 -81.32
CA SER A 5 42.58 -21.83 -80.33
C SER A 5 41.30 -21.09 -79.92
N GLU A 6 40.18 -21.81 -79.89
CA GLU A 6 38.97 -21.46 -79.14
C GLU A 6 39.25 -21.44 -77.63
N ASN A 7 38.67 -20.48 -76.91
CA ASN A 7 38.45 -20.59 -75.47
C ASN A 7 37.09 -19.99 -75.10
N ASN A 8 36.24 -20.86 -74.55
CA ASN A 8 35.01 -20.58 -73.82
C ASN A 8 35.33 -19.94 -72.45
N GLU A 9 34.61 -18.88 -72.08
CA GLU A 9 34.43 -18.45 -70.68
C GLU A 9 32.96 -18.67 -70.27
N PRO A 10 32.66 -19.29 -69.11
CA PRO A 10 31.30 -19.41 -68.59
C PRO A 10 30.95 -18.29 -67.59
N ASP A 11 29.65 -17.97 -67.56
CA ASP A 11 28.95 -17.02 -66.70
C ASP A 11 29.35 -17.04 -65.21
N HIS A 12 29.77 -15.89 -64.68
CA HIS A 12 29.99 -15.66 -63.25
C HIS A 12 29.04 -14.58 -62.71
N ILE A 13 27.74 -14.70 -62.99
CA ILE A 13 26.69 -13.86 -62.43
C ILE A 13 25.60 -14.78 -61.87
N THR A 14 25.63 -15.18 -60.60
CA THR A 14 24.42 -15.79 -59.98
C THR A 14 24.42 -15.88 -58.45
N GLU A 15 25.51 -16.14 -57.74
CA GLU A 15 25.39 -16.43 -56.30
C GLU A 15 25.15 -15.20 -55.42
N THR A 16 25.80 -14.07 -55.69
CA THR A 16 25.72 -12.88 -54.83
C THR A 16 24.41 -12.09 -54.96
N SER A 17 23.74 -12.12 -56.12
CA SER A 17 22.44 -11.44 -56.28
C SER A 17 21.30 -12.24 -55.66
N LEU A 18 21.34 -13.58 -55.73
CA LEU A 18 20.35 -14.46 -55.14
C LEU A 18 20.34 -14.37 -53.60
N GLU A 19 21.50 -14.32 -52.95
CA GLU A 19 21.60 -14.13 -51.49
C GLU A 19 21.07 -12.76 -51.04
N THR A 20 21.31 -11.71 -51.85
CA THR A 20 20.85 -10.35 -51.54
C THR A 20 19.33 -10.21 -51.72
N GLU A 21 18.76 -10.85 -52.75
CA GLU A 21 17.30 -10.92 -52.99
C GLU A 21 16.57 -11.76 -51.93
N GLN A 22 17.16 -12.90 -51.50
CA GLN A 22 16.59 -13.73 -50.43
C GLN A 22 16.60 -13.00 -49.08
N LYS A 23 17.67 -12.25 -48.78
CA LYS A 23 17.75 -11.45 -47.56
C LYS A 23 16.75 -10.30 -47.55
N THR A 24 16.54 -9.62 -48.68
CA THR A 24 15.53 -8.55 -48.80
C THR A 24 14.10 -9.09 -48.75
N ALA A 25 13.84 -10.28 -49.29
CA ALA A 25 12.55 -10.94 -49.16
C ALA A 25 12.23 -11.31 -47.70
N ALA A 26 13.20 -11.87 -46.95
CA ALA A 26 13.04 -12.20 -45.54
C ALA A 26 12.81 -10.97 -44.65
N GLU A 27 13.51 -9.86 -44.92
CA GLU A 27 13.28 -8.58 -44.23
C GLU A 27 11.89 -7.99 -44.53
N ALA A 28 11.40 -8.10 -45.78
CA ALA A 28 10.06 -7.67 -46.15
C ALA A 28 8.96 -8.51 -45.49
N GLU A 29 9.14 -9.84 -45.41
CA GLU A 29 8.22 -10.75 -44.71
C GLU A 29 8.19 -10.47 -43.20
N ALA A 30 9.33 -10.18 -42.58
CA ALA A 30 9.41 -9.82 -41.17
C ALA A 30 8.66 -8.51 -40.87
N LEU A 31 8.85 -7.49 -41.73
CA LEU A 31 8.17 -6.20 -41.61
C LEU A 31 6.65 -6.35 -41.79
N GLU A 32 6.20 -7.16 -42.75
CA GLU A 32 4.77 -7.41 -42.97
C GLU A 32 4.16 -8.21 -41.81
N SER A 33 4.89 -9.20 -41.27
CA SER A 33 4.47 -9.93 -40.06
C SER A 33 4.31 -8.99 -38.86
N GLU A 34 5.23 -8.05 -38.67
CA GLU A 34 5.17 -7.05 -37.60
C GLU A 34 3.99 -6.08 -37.80
N ARG A 35 3.75 -5.62 -39.03
CA ARG A 35 2.59 -4.79 -39.37
C ARG A 35 1.27 -5.49 -39.07
N LEU A 36 1.13 -6.75 -39.46
CA LEU A 36 -0.07 -7.55 -39.19
C LEU A 36 -0.31 -7.75 -37.70
N LYS A 37 0.76 -8.00 -36.93
CA LYS A 37 0.69 -8.10 -35.45
C LYS A 37 0.26 -6.78 -34.82
N ASN A 38 0.81 -5.66 -35.29
CA ASN A 38 0.44 -4.33 -34.78
C ASN A 38 -1.02 -3.99 -35.13
N ALA A 39 -1.47 -4.29 -36.35
CA ALA A 39 -2.87 -4.08 -36.75
C ALA A 39 -3.85 -4.92 -35.91
N GLU A 40 -3.50 -6.18 -35.63
CA GLU A 40 -4.29 -7.05 -34.74
C GLU A 40 -4.33 -6.51 -33.29
N LEU A 41 -3.20 -6.03 -32.78
CA LEU A 41 -3.12 -5.43 -31.44
C LEU A 41 -4.00 -4.18 -31.33
N GLU A 42 -3.93 -3.28 -32.34
CA GLU A 42 -4.76 -2.08 -32.38
C GLU A 42 -6.25 -2.42 -32.50
N ARG A 43 -6.61 -3.46 -33.28
CA ARG A 43 -8.00 -3.94 -33.33
C ARG A 43 -8.48 -4.42 -31.96
N ARG A 44 -7.69 -5.24 -31.26
CA ARG A 44 -8.02 -5.73 -29.91
C ARG A 44 -8.13 -4.60 -28.89
N ARG A 45 -7.25 -3.60 -28.98
CA ARG A 45 -7.32 -2.39 -28.13
C ARG A 45 -8.61 -1.62 -28.37
N ALA A 46 -8.99 -1.40 -29.62
CA ALA A 46 -10.24 -0.70 -29.97
C ALA A 46 -11.49 -1.48 -29.53
N GLU A 47 -11.49 -2.81 -29.70
CA GLU A 47 -12.55 -3.69 -29.19
C GLU A 47 -12.67 -3.61 -27.67
N LYS A 48 -11.54 -3.67 -26.95
CA LYS A 48 -11.51 -3.55 -25.49
C LYS A 48 -11.98 -2.18 -25.03
N GLU A 49 -11.52 -1.10 -25.65
CA GLU A 49 -11.96 0.27 -25.33
C GLU A 49 -13.48 0.42 -25.48
N THR A 50 -14.03 -0.08 -26.58
CA THR A 50 -15.48 -0.05 -26.83
C THR A 50 -16.24 -0.80 -25.74
N ALA A 51 -15.76 -1.99 -25.35
CA ALA A 51 -16.38 -2.80 -24.32
C ALA A 51 -16.30 -2.15 -22.93
N ILE A 52 -15.19 -1.45 -22.59
CA ILE A 52 -15.06 -0.70 -21.34
C ILE A 52 -16.04 0.48 -21.33
N ARG A 53 -16.13 1.25 -22.42
CA ARG A 53 -17.09 2.37 -22.53
C ARG A 53 -18.53 1.89 -22.34
N GLN A 54 -18.89 0.76 -22.96
CA GLN A 54 -20.20 0.14 -22.75
C GLN A 54 -20.41 -0.27 -21.28
N ALA A 55 -19.39 -0.85 -20.62
CA ALA A 55 -19.47 -1.19 -19.20
C ALA A 55 -19.64 0.06 -18.33
N CYS A 56 -18.99 1.17 -18.65
CA CYS A 56 -19.19 2.47 -17.99
C CYS A 56 -20.63 2.97 -18.16
N ASP A 57 -21.17 2.95 -19.38
CA ASP A 57 -22.54 3.41 -19.68
C ASP A 57 -23.59 2.59 -18.94
N LEU A 58 -23.40 1.27 -18.88
CA LEU A 58 -24.25 0.34 -18.15
C LEU A 58 -23.98 0.32 -16.65
N ARG A 59 -22.89 0.94 -16.20
CA ARG A 59 -22.36 0.85 -14.84
C ARG A 59 -22.18 -0.59 -14.37
N ASP A 60 -21.69 -1.44 -15.27
CA ASP A 60 -21.38 -2.83 -14.99
C ASP A 60 -20.08 -2.89 -14.18
N PHE A 61 -20.23 -2.86 -12.86
CA PHE A 61 -19.10 -2.80 -11.93
C PHE A 61 -18.20 -4.03 -12.05
N ASP A 62 -18.79 -5.22 -12.18
CA ASP A 62 -18.04 -6.47 -12.30
C ASP A 62 -17.22 -6.50 -13.60
N ALA A 63 -17.79 -6.03 -14.71
CA ALA A 63 -17.06 -5.88 -15.97
C ALA A 63 -15.91 -4.86 -15.84
N LEU A 64 -16.15 -3.72 -15.19
CA LEU A 64 -15.09 -2.72 -14.95
C LEU A 64 -13.95 -3.27 -14.09
N VAL A 65 -14.26 -4.05 -13.04
CA VAL A 65 -13.26 -4.74 -12.22
C VAL A 65 -12.46 -5.75 -13.05
N SER A 66 -13.15 -6.50 -13.91
CA SER A 66 -12.50 -7.45 -14.83
C SER A 66 -11.54 -6.73 -15.78
N TYR A 67 -11.97 -5.65 -16.43
CA TYR A 67 -11.13 -4.90 -17.36
C TYR A 67 -9.95 -4.19 -16.68
N ALA A 68 -10.16 -3.61 -15.50
CA ALA A 68 -9.10 -3.02 -14.69
C ALA A 68 -8.03 -4.04 -14.26
N THR A 69 -8.42 -5.29 -14.06
CA THR A 69 -7.50 -6.37 -13.67
C THR A 69 -6.81 -7.00 -14.88
N SER A 70 -7.49 -7.06 -16.03
CA SER A 70 -6.93 -7.58 -17.28
C SER A 70 -5.78 -6.76 -17.85
N GLU A 71 -4.93 -7.39 -18.67
CA GLU A 71 -3.74 -6.78 -19.29
C GLU A 71 -4.03 -5.41 -19.92
N GLY A 72 -3.23 -4.40 -19.57
CA GLY A 72 -3.35 -3.02 -20.06
C GLY A 72 -4.46 -2.18 -19.40
N GLY A 73 -5.29 -2.75 -18.51
CA GLY A 73 -6.26 -1.99 -17.72
C GLY A 73 -7.25 -1.20 -18.58
N PHE A 74 -7.45 0.08 -18.26
CA PHE A 74 -8.35 0.98 -18.98
C PHE A 74 -7.73 1.68 -20.20
N LEU A 75 -6.50 1.32 -20.57
CA LEU A 75 -5.79 1.76 -21.78
C LEU A 75 -5.36 3.23 -21.79
N ASN A 76 -6.27 4.18 -21.58
CA ASN A 76 -6.00 5.61 -21.69
C ASN A 76 -6.85 6.47 -20.74
N ASP A 77 -6.45 7.73 -20.59
CA ASP A 77 -7.07 8.65 -19.63
C ASP A 77 -8.50 9.04 -20.00
N ASP A 78 -8.89 9.01 -21.28
CA ASP A 78 -10.27 9.30 -21.69
C ASP A 78 -11.25 8.25 -21.15
N VAL A 79 -10.84 6.97 -21.15
CA VAL A 79 -11.62 5.90 -20.55
C VAL A 79 -11.59 6.00 -19.02
N ARG A 80 -10.41 6.27 -18.43
CA ARG A 80 -10.26 6.43 -16.96
C ARG A 80 -11.11 7.57 -16.39
N ARG A 81 -11.22 8.68 -17.12
CA ARG A 81 -12.08 9.82 -16.77
C ARG A 81 -13.55 9.44 -16.58
N THR A 82 -14.00 8.35 -17.20
CA THR A 82 -15.34 7.79 -16.97
C THR A 82 -15.32 6.65 -15.95
N ALA A 83 -14.35 5.73 -16.05
CA ALA A 83 -14.32 4.52 -15.23
C ALA A 83 -13.92 4.76 -13.77
N TRP A 84 -12.89 5.58 -13.50
CA TRP A 84 -12.41 5.82 -12.14
C TRP A 84 -13.47 6.47 -11.25
N PRO A 85 -14.22 7.50 -11.71
CA PRO A 85 -15.33 8.03 -10.92
C PRO A 85 -16.41 7.00 -10.57
N ILE A 86 -16.66 6.02 -11.45
CA ILE A 86 -17.61 4.91 -11.17
C ILE A 86 -17.04 3.98 -10.09
N LEU A 87 -15.78 3.56 -10.23
CA LEU A 87 -15.11 2.70 -9.23
C LEU A 87 -14.99 3.35 -7.86
N LEU A 88 -14.80 4.68 -7.83
CA LEU A 88 -14.78 5.50 -6.62
C LEU A 88 -16.17 5.94 -6.17
N GLN A 89 -17.21 5.62 -6.93
CA GLN A 89 -18.61 5.96 -6.67
C GLN A 89 -18.83 7.47 -6.46
N CYS A 90 -18.08 8.30 -7.18
CA CYS A 90 -18.20 9.76 -7.18
C CYS A 90 -18.74 10.32 -8.52
N ASP A 91 -19.13 9.45 -9.44
CA ASP A 91 -19.74 9.82 -10.73
C ASP A 91 -21.25 10.11 -10.63
N ARG A 92 -21.90 9.62 -9.56
CA ARG A 92 -23.28 9.93 -9.23
C ARG A 92 -23.35 11.27 -8.48
N ARG A 93 -24.54 11.86 -8.41
CA ARG A 93 -24.97 12.70 -7.26
C ARG A 93 -25.10 11.86 -5.97
N GLY A 94 -24.12 10.99 -5.73
CA GLY A 94 -23.91 10.28 -4.49
C GLY A 94 -22.91 11.07 -3.64
N PRO A 95 -22.80 10.70 -2.36
CA PRO A 95 -23.04 11.66 -1.30
C PRO A 95 -22.39 13.01 -1.58
N ASN A 96 -23.21 14.04 -1.77
CA ASN A 96 -22.78 15.40 -2.11
C ASN A 96 -21.69 15.86 -1.14
N PHE A 97 -20.43 15.63 -1.49
CA PHE A 97 -19.35 16.40 -0.96
C PHE A 97 -19.53 17.79 -1.56
N ASP A 98 -20.20 18.65 -0.81
CA ASP A 98 -20.32 20.04 -1.19
C ASP A 98 -18.97 20.71 -0.95
N PHE A 99 -18.18 20.75 -2.01
CA PHE A 99 -16.92 21.48 -2.02
C PHE A 99 -17.13 22.96 -2.39
N ALA A 100 -18.37 23.42 -2.60
CA ALA A 100 -18.62 24.83 -2.85
C ALA A 100 -18.30 25.65 -1.59
N GLY A 101 -17.61 26.77 -1.78
CA GLY A 101 -17.27 27.65 -0.67
C GLY A 101 -16.23 27.10 0.30
N TRP A 102 -15.47 26.07 -0.09
CA TRP A 102 -14.37 25.52 0.72
C TRP A 102 -13.34 26.60 1.10
N GLU A 103 -13.20 27.66 0.31
CA GLU A 103 -12.32 28.79 0.62
C GLU A 103 -12.76 29.55 1.89
N GLN A 104 -14.05 29.51 2.25
CA GLN A 104 -14.58 30.13 3.47
C GLN A 104 -14.40 29.24 4.71
N LEU A 105 -14.06 27.96 4.53
CA LEU A 105 -13.76 27.07 5.65
C LEU A 105 -12.43 27.48 6.30
N PRO A 106 -12.26 27.23 7.61
CA PRO A 106 -10.99 27.46 8.29
C PRO A 106 -9.83 26.75 7.60
N ALA A 107 -8.65 27.38 7.63
CA ALA A 107 -7.44 26.76 7.12
C ALA A 107 -7.13 25.47 7.88
N HIS A 108 -6.70 24.43 7.15
CA HIS A 108 -6.25 23.19 7.75
C HIS A 108 -4.89 23.37 8.43
N SER A 109 -4.60 22.60 9.48
CA SER A 109 -3.32 22.70 10.21
C SER A 109 -2.10 22.41 9.35
N ASP A 110 -2.30 21.61 8.30
CA ASP A 110 -1.20 21.05 7.51
C ASP A 110 -0.95 21.79 6.18
N GLU A 111 -1.62 22.93 5.93
CA GLU A 111 -1.51 23.63 4.64
C GLU A 111 -0.09 24.12 4.31
N GLU A 112 0.70 24.47 5.31
CA GLU A 112 2.10 24.85 5.13
C GLU A 112 2.92 23.65 4.62
N GLN A 113 2.72 22.48 5.22
CA GLN A 113 3.36 21.23 4.79
C GLN A 113 2.92 20.85 3.38
N VAL A 114 1.61 20.98 3.07
CA VAL A 114 1.08 20.78 1.71
C VAL A 114 1.82 21.67 0.71
N GLN A 115 2.03 22.95 1.03
CA GLN A 115 2.71 23.86 0.10
C GLN A 115 4.17 23.47 -0.14
N LEU A 116 4.90 23.08 0.91
CA LEU A 116 6.29 22.59 0.78
C LEU A 116 6.38 21.34 -0.10
N ASP A 117 5.40 20.46 0.01
CA ASP A 117 5.32 19.18 -0.71
C ASP A 117 4.95 19.39 -2.18
N VAL A 118 3.96 20.24 -2.45
CA VAL A 118 3.55 20.59 -3.81
C VAL A 118 4.68 21.28 -4.57
N ASN A 119 5.49 22.12 -3.91
CA ASN A 119 6.64 22.77 -4.56
C ASN A 119 7.63 21.75 -5.15
N ARG A 120 7.74 20.56 -4.53
CA ARG A 120 8.61 19.45 -4.95
C ARG A 120 7.88 18.31 -5.68
N SER A 121 6.61 18.50 -6.04
CA SER A 121 5.80 17.54 -6.81
C SER A 121 6.07 17.58 -8.32
N PHE A 122 5.50 16.63 -9.05
CA PHE A 122 5.65 16.46 -10.52
C PHE A 122 7.11 16.32 -10.97
N VAL A 123 7.89 15.50 -10.24
CA VAL A 123 9.32 15.29 -10.51
C VAL A 123 9.54 14.50 -11.80
N TYR A 124 8.76 13.44 -12.02
CA TYR A 124 8.94 12.51 -13.14
C TYR A 124 7.91 12.74 -14.25
N TYR A 125 6.70 13.15 -13.89
CA TYR A 125 5.61 13.39 -14.82
C TYR A 125 4.73 14.55 -14.32
N PRO A 126 4.06 15.29 -15.22
CA PRO A 126 4.11 15.15 -16.69
C PRO A 126 5.30 15.89 -17.31
N GLU A 127 5.71 15.47 -18.50
CA GLU A 127 6.64 16.25 -19.32
C GLU A 127 5.90 17.46 -19.92
N CYS A 128 6.07 18.64 -19.32
CA CYS A 128 5.45 19.87 -19.79
C CYS A 128 6.34 21.09 -19.54
N SER A 129 5.93 22.26 -20.03
CA SER A 129 6.65 23.50 -19.76
C SER A 129 6.57 23.90 -18.28
N ASP A 130 7.53 24.71 -17.80
CA ASP A 130 7.55 25.23 -16.42
C ASP A 130 6.27 26.01 -16.09
N GLN A 131 5.69 26.70 -17.06
CA GLN A 131 4.44 27.44 -16.88
C GLN A 131 3.25 26.50 -16.67
N GLU A 132 3.14 25.43 -17.47
CA GLU A 132 2.11 24.40 -17.29
C GLU A 132 2.30 23.65 -15.97
N LEU A 133 3.56 23.38 -15.60
CA LEU A 133 3.90 22.73 -14.34
C LEU A 133 3.49 23.60 -13.14
N SER A 134 3.72 24.91 -13.21
CA SER A 134 3.28 25.87 -12.19
C SER A 134 1.76 25.87 -12.04
N ILE A 135 1.02 25.86 -13.15
CA ILE A 135 -0.45 25.78 -13.12
C ILE A 135 -0.90 24.48 -12.45
N LYS A 136 -0.29 23.34 -12.80
CA LYS A 136 -0.61 22.04 -12.19
C LYS A 136 -0.29 21.98 -10.69
N LYS A 137 0.81 22.61 -10.26
CA LYS A 137 1.14 22.76 -8.82
C LYS A 137 0.10 23.60 -8.10
N ASP A 138 -0.37 24.69 -8.70
CA ASP A 138 -1.45 25.50 -8.11
C ASP A 138 -2.76 24.72 -8.01
N GLU A 139 -3.12 23.95 -9.05
CA GLU A 139 -4.27 23.05 -9.05
C GLU A 139 -4.15 21.96 -7.98
N LEU A 140 -2.99 21.33 -7.86
CA LEU A 140 -2.69 20.31 -6.85
C LEU A 140 -2.82 20.87 -5.43
N SER A 141 -2.23 22.05 -5.18
CA SER A 141 -2.32 22.74 -3.88
C SER A 141 -3.77 23.05 -3.52
N LYS A 142 -4.55 23.61 -4.46
CA LYS A 142 -5.98 23.91 -4.26
C LYS A 142 -6.78 22.64 -3.97
N LEU A 143 -6.57 21.58 -4.75
CA LEU A 143 -7.28 20.31 -4.63
C LEU A 143 -7.03 19.64 -3.27
N ILE A 144 -5.78 19.58 -2.81
CA ILE A 144 -5.44 19.02 -1.49
C ILE A 144 -6.07 19.86 -0.38
N LYS A 145 -5.95 21.19 -0.45
CA LYS A 145 -6.53 22.11 0.55
C LYS A 145 -8.05 22.00 0.60
N GLN A 146 -8.71 21.93 -0.55
CA GLN A 146 -10.16 21.77 -0.67
C GLN A 146 -10.62 20.51 0.08
N VAL A 147 -9.98 19.37 -0.14
CA VAL A 147 -10.34 18.11 0.54
C VAL A 147 -10.04 18.19 2.04
N LEU A 148 -8.86 18.67 2.45
CA LEU A 148 -8.49 18.74 3.87
C LEU A 148 -9.36 19.74 4.66
N ARG A 149 -9.77 20.86 4.06
CA ARG A 149 -10.68 21.81 4.74
C ARG A 149 -12.10 21.26 4.89
N CYS A 150 -12.59 20.52 3.89
CA CYS A 150 -13.88 19.83 3.98
C CYS A 150 -13.84 18.63 4.94
N PHE A 151 -12.67 18.00 5.11
CA PHE A 151 -12.42 16.87 6.01
C PHE A 151 -11.30 17.19 7.01
N PRO A 152 -11.51 18.14 7.94
CA PRO A 152 -10.45 18.65 8.81
C PRO A 152 -9.99 17.66 9.88
N MET A 153 -10.58 16.47 9.91
CA MET A 153 -10.12 15.38 10.76
C MET A 153 -8.95 14.60 10.14
N LEU A 154 -8.77 14.67 8.81
CA LEU A 154 -7.70 13.95 8.11
C LEU A 154 -6.35 14.62 8.34
N CYS A 155 -5.38 13.87 8.85
CA CYS A 155 -4.01 14.36 9.01
C CYS A 155 -3.24 14.13 7.71
N TYR A 156 -2.63 15.19 7.17
CA TYR A 156 -1.78 15.09 5.99
C TYR A 156 -0.51 14.29 6.32
N PHE A 157 -0.08 13.43 5.39
CA PHE A 157 1.22 12.76 5.45
C PHE A 157 2.06 13.13 4.21
N GLN A 158 3.38 13.19 4.39
CA GLN A 158 4.29 13.42 3.29
C GLN A 158 4.24 12.25 2.30
N GLY A 159 3.89 12.56 1.04
CA GLY A 159 3.63 11.59 -0.03
C GLY A 159 2.14 11.52 -0.43
N TYR A 160 1.23 12.14 0.31
CA TYR A 160 -0.18 12.22 -0.10
C TYR A 160 -0.35 12.97 -1.43
N HIS A 161 0.47 14.01 -1.67
CA HIS A 161 0.49 14.74 -2.94
C HIS A 161 0.84 13.85 -4.14
N ASP A 162 1.66 12.80 -3.96
CA ASP A 162 2.01 11.86 -5.02
C ASP A 162 0.78 11.03 -5.47
N ILE A 163 -0.18 10.78 -4.57
CA ILE A 163 -1.46 10.12 -4.94
C ILE A 163 -2.36 11.12 -5.67
N VAL A 164 -2.49 12.33 -5.12
CA VAL A 164 -3.42 13.34 -5.63
C VAL A 164 -2.99 13.84 -7.00
N GLN A 165 -1.69 13.94 -7.28
CA GLN A 165 -1.21 14.35 -8.60
C GLN A 165 -1.64 13.37 -9.71
N VAL A 166 -1.66 12.05 -9.45
CA VAL A 166 -2.11 11.04 -10.42
C VAL A 166 -3.59 11.27 -10.77
N LEU A 167 -4.43 11.47 -9.75
CA LEU A 167 -5.86 11.76 -9.95
C LEU A 167 -6.08 13.09 -10.67
N LEU A 168 -5.28 14.11 -10.36
CA LEU A 168 -5.34 15.40 -11.03
C LEU A 168 -4.99 15.29 -12.52
N LEU A 169 -3.96 14.52 -12.86
CA LEU A 169 -3.53 14.33 -14.26
C LEU A 169 -4.58 13.58 -15.09
N VAL A 170 -5.22 12.57 -14.51
CA VAL A 170 -6.27 11.79 -15.21
C VAL A 170 -7.59 12.57 -15.27
N LEU A 171 -8.10 13.03 -14.12
CA LEU A 171 -9.46 13.56 -13.98
C LEU A 171 -9.57 15.08 -14.18
N GLY A 172 -8.46 15.81 -14.07
CA GLY A 172 -8.43 17.27 -14.10
C GLY A 172 -8.90 17.92 -12.80
N GLY A 173 -8.67 19.23 -12.65
CA GLY A 173 -8.90 19.96 -11.39
C GLY A 173 -10.37 20.04 -10.95
N GLN A 174 -11.32 20.22 -11.87
CA GLN A 174 -12.75 20.38 -11.51
C GLN A 174 -13.43 19.08 -11.06
N ASN A 175 -12.98 17.92 -11.53
CA ASN A 175 -13.66 16.65 -11.33
C ASN A 175 -12.94 15.71 -10.33
N SER A 176 -11.78 16.12 -9.82
CA SER A 176 -10.94 15.26 -8.97
C SER A 176 -11.25 15.36 -7.47
N ALA A 177 -11.84 16.45 -6.98
CA ALA A 177 -12.05 16.66 -5.53
C ALA A 177 -12.84 15.52 -4.87
N ALA A 178 -13.92 15.08 -5.52
CA ALA A 178 -14.73 13.97 -5.03
C ALA A 178 -13.95 12.64 -5.05
N ALA A 179 -13.21 12.36 -6.12
CA ALA A 179 -12.36 11.17 -6.22
C ALA A 179 -11.26 11.14 -5.15
N VAL A 180 -10.61 12.29 -4.92
CA VAL A 180 -9.57 12.46 -3.90
C VAL A 180 -10.15 12.27 -2.50
N ALA A 181 -11.32 12.84 -2.20
CA ALA A 181 -12.01 12.61 -0.94
C ALA A 181 -12.37 11.13 -0.73
N GLN A 182 -12.88 10.45 -1.76
CA GLN A 182 -13.20 9.02 -1.70
C GLN A 182 -11.97 8.17 -1.41
N ILE A 183 -10.85 8.41 -2.09
CA ILE A 183 -9.59 7.69 -1.82
C ILE A 183 -9.11 7.96 -0.40
N SER A 184 -9.11 9.23 0.02
CA SER A 184 -8.70 9.64 1.37
C SER A 184 -9.52 8.95 2.47
N LEU A 185 -10.83 8.81 2.26
CA LEU A 185 -11.77 8.33 3.27
C LEU A 185 -11.95 6.80 3.25
N LEU A 186 -11.82 6.17 2.08
CA LEU A 186 -12.17 4.75 1.88
C LEU A 186 -10.97 3.86 1.55
N ARG A 187 -9.86 4.42 1.05
CA ARG A 187 -8.66 3.62 0.69
C ARG A 187 -7.49 3.87 1.61
N ILE A 188 -7.21 5.13 1.94
CA ILE A 188 -6.00 5.51 2.67
C ILE A 188 -6.26 6.17 4.04
N ARG A 189 -7.50 6.17 4.53
CA ARG A 189 -7.91 6.82 5.80
C ARG A 189 -7.02 6.45 6.98
N ASP A 190 -6.64 5.18 7.08
CA ASP A 190 -5.82 4.66 8.16
C ASP A 190 -4.40 5.27 8.18
N TYR A 191 -3.91 5.75 7.03
CA TYR A 191 -2.65 6.48 6.90
C TYR A 191 -2.79 7.97 7.23
N MET A 192 -4.01 8.51 7.17
CA MET A 192 -4.35 9.90 7.49
C MET A 192 -4.89 10.06 8.93
N LEU A 193 -4.62 9.08 9.80
CA LEU A 193 -4.90 9.19 11.23
C LEU A 193 -3.80 10.02 11.92
N PRO A 194 -4.05 10.55 13.14
CA PRO A 194 -3.04 11.30 13.90
C PRO A 194 -1.76 10.52 14.27
N SER A 195 -1.72 9.21 13.97
CA SER A 195 -0.60 8.32 14.22
C SER A 195 -0.54 7.27 13.11
N LEU A 196 0.65 6.96 12.61
CA LEU A 196 0.88 5.92 11.61
C LEU A 196 0.90 4.49 12.19
N SER A 197 0.66 4.31 13.49
CA SER A 197 0.59 2.98 14.12
C SER A 197 -0.36 1.99 13.39
N PRO A 198 -1.56 2.39 12.91
CA PRO A 198 -2.43 1.50 12.11
C PRO A 198 -1.80 1.09 10.78
N ALA A 199 -1.12 2.03 10.11
CA ALA A 199 -0.38 1.74 8.89
C ALA A 199 0.68 0.66 9.14
N LEU A 200 1.41 0.72 10.25
CA LEU A 200 2.37 -0.32 10.62
C LEU A 200 1.70 -1.69 10.83
N LYS A 201 0.49 -1.73 11.39
CA LYS A 201 -0.29 -2.97 11.50
C LYS A 201 -0.68 -3.55 10.13
N HIS A 202 -0.90 -2.72 9.11
CA HIS A 202 -1.13 -3.20 7.74
C HIS A 202 0.11 -3.92 7.21
N LEU A 203 1.31 -3.39 7.46
CA LEU A 203 2.57 -3.97 6.99
C LEU A 203 2.84 -5.36 7.60
N GLU A 204 2.34 -5.63 8.80
CA GLU A 204 2.42 -6.96 9.44
C GLU A 204 1.62 -8.06 8.69
N LEU A 205 0.77 -7.69 7.73
CA LEU A 205 0.15 -8.66 6.83
C LEU A 205 1.16 -9.23 5.82
N ILE A 206 2.18 -8.46 5.42
CA ILE A 206 3.22 -8.89 4.46
C ILE A 206 3.93 -10.17 4.92
N PRO A 207 4.54 -10.23 6.13
CA PRO A 207 5.16 -11.46 6.60
C PRO A 207 4.16 -12.61 6.77
N ALA A 208 2.89 -12.33 7.05
CA ALA A 208 1.85 -13.37 7.15
C ALA A 208 1.47 -13.96 5.78
N ILE A 209 1.43 -13.13 4.72
CA ILE A 209 1.21 -13.56 3.33
C ILE A 209 2.41 -14.38 2.86
N ILE A 210 3.64 -13.90 3.10
CA ILE A 210 4.88 -14.62 2.72
C ILE A 210 4.97 -15.96 3.47
N GLU A 211 4.58 -16.04 4.74
CA GLU A 211 4.54 -17.33 5.46
C GLU A 211 3.66 -18.37 4.75
N LYS A 212 2.53 -17.96 4.16
CA LYS A 212 1.64 -18.88 3.44
C LYS A 212 2.18 -19.27 2.08
N ALA A 213 2.73 -18.31 1.35
CA ALA A 213 3.22 -18.54 -0.01
C ALA A 213 4.60 -19.21 -0.04
N ASP A 214 5.50 -18.81 0.86
CA ASP A 214 6.89 -19.26 0.92
C ASP A 214 7.48 -19.17 2.35
N PRO A 215 7.28 -20.22 3.18
CA PRO A 215 7.82 -20.27 4.54
C PRO A 215 9.36 -20.19 4.60
N ALA A 216 10.07 -20.57 3.52
CA ALA A 216 11.52 -20.52 3.49
C ALA A 216 12.02 -19.09 3.35
N LEU A 217 11.43 -18.32 2.43
CA LEU A 217 11.70 -16.89 2.32
C LEU A 217 11.27 -16.15 3.59
N ARG A 218 10.12 -16.51 4.18
CA ARG A 218 9.67 -15.89 5.44
C ARG A 218 10.69 -16.04 6.57
N ARG A 219 11.29 -17.22 6.72
CA ARG A 219 12.35 -17.50 7.69
C ARG A 219 13.62 -16.72 7.40
N HIS A 220 13.96 -16.57 6.13
CA HIS A 220 15.12 -15.78 5.72
C HIS A 220 14.96 -14.29 6.07
N LEU A 221 13.74 -13.76 5.99
CA LEU A 221 13.39 -12.38 6.35
C LEU A 221 12.88 -12.24 7.80
N ALA A 222 13.20 -13.18 8.71
CA ALA A 222 12.63 -13.25 10.06
C ALA A 222 12.88 -11.99 10.89
N GLU A 223 14.10 -11.44 10.82
CA GLU A 223 14.55 -10.34 11.66
C GLU A 223 14.18 -8.95 11.12
N ILE A 224 13.74 -8.88 9.86
CA ILE A 224 13.42 -7.63 9.19
C ILE A 224 11.99 -7.25 9.47
N LYS A 225 11.81 -6.09 10.10
CA LYS A 225 10.48 -5.49 10.25
C LYS A 225 10.01 -4.94 8.90
N PRO A 226 8.71 -5.06 8.56
CA PRO A 226 8.20 -4.72 7.23
C PRO A 226 8.10 -3.21 6.96
N PHE A 227 8.87 -2.37 7.65
CA PHE A 227 8.87 -0.91 7.49
C PHE A 227 9.38 -0.46 6.12
N PHE A 228 10.17 -1.28 5.43
CA PHE A 228 10.60 -1.06 4.05
C PHE A 228 9.41 -0.84 3.09
N ALA A 229 8.24 -1.41 3.40
CA ALA A 229 7.05 -1.32 2.55
C ALA A 229 6.19 -0.09 2.82
N LEU A 230 6.52 0.69 3.85
CA LEU A 230 5.69 1.81 4.28
C LEU A 230 5.55 2.85 3.16
N ALA A 231 6.64 3.31 2.56
CA ALA A 231 6.62 4.35 1.53
C ALA A 231 5.72 3.98 0.35
N ALA A 232 5.94 2.79 -0.23
CA ALA A 232 5.16 2.29 -1.35
C ALA A 232 3.67 2.13 -1.02
N THR A 233 3.33 1.46 0.09
CA THR A 233 1.92 1.22 0.44
C THR A 233 1.19 2.50 0.88
N LEU A 234 1.88 3.41 1.57
CA LEU A 234 1.38 4.71 2.01
C LEU A 234 1.02 5.61 0.82
N THR A 235 1.85 5.59 -0.22
CA THR A 235 1.69 6.43 -1.42
C THR A 235 0.99 5.70 -2.56
N MET A 236 0.41 4.52 -2.33
CA MET A 236 -0.16 3.69 -3.41
C MET A 236 0.82 3.52 -4.60
N TYR A 237 2.11 3.36 -4.28
CA TYR A 237 3.26 3.21 -5.19
C TYR A 237 3.57 4.41 -6.08
N SER A 238 2.83 5.52 -5.98
CA SER A 238 3.02 6.67 -6.88
C SER A 238 4.30 7.45 -6.62
N HIS A 239 4.91 7.28 -5.44
CA HIS A 239 6.22 7.85 -5.14
C HIS A 239 7.38 7.11 -5.82
N ASP A 240 7.24 5.79 -5.97
CA ASP A 240 8.33 4.91 -6.45
C ASP A 240 8.25 4.62 -7.95
N ILE A 241 7.03 4.65 -8.54
CA ILE A 241 6.83 4.44 -9.98
C ILE A 241 7.02 5.77 -10.72
N GLN A 242 8.02 5.81 -11.59
CA GLN A 242 8.43 7.02 -12.32
C GLN A 242 7.70 7.18 -13.66
N GLU A 243 7.23 6.10 -14.26
CA GLU A 243 6.51 6.13 -15.53
C GLU A 243 5.02 6.41 -15.31
N TYR A 244 4.50 7.47 -15.94
CA TYR A 244 3.10 7.87 -15.79
C TYR A 244 2.13 6.77 -16.26
N SER A 245 2.45 6.11 -17.37
CA SER A 245 1.62 5.01 -17.91
C SER A 245 1.47 3.87 -16.91
N ASP A 246 2.54 3.54 -16.20
CA ASP A 246 2.58 2.43 -15.25
C ASP A 246 1.79 2.76 -13.98
N ILE A 247 1.95 3.97 -13.44
CA ILE A 247 1.20 4.36 -12.24
C ILE A 247 -0.29 4.54 -12.53
N ALA A 248 -0.66 5.09 -13.69
CA ALA A 248 -2.06 5.18 -14.11
C ALA A 248 -2.66 3.78 -14.32
N ARG A 249 -1.92 2.86 -14.95
CA ARG A 249 -2.31 1.46 -15.11
C ARG A 249 -2.47 0.73 -13.78
N LEU A 250 -1.58 1.00 -12.82
CA LEU A 250 -1.67 0.43 -11.48
C LEU A 250 -2.90 0.97 -10.73
N PHE A 251 -3.22 2.26 -10.88
CA PHE A 251 -4.43 2.83 -10.30
C PHE A 251 -5.70 2.22 -10.89
N ASP A 252 -5.74 1.87 -12.19
CA ASP A 252 -6.87 1.12 -12.76
C ASP A 252 -7.16 -0.12 -11.90
N PHE A 253 -6.12 -0.92 -11.64
CA PHE A 253 -6.20 -2.14 -10.82
C PHE A 253 -6.53 -1.87 -9.35
N LEU A 254 -5.77 -1.00 -8.68
CA LEU A 254 -5.96 -0.75 -7.24
C LEU A 254 -7.35 -0.18 -6.96
N LEU A 255 -7.87 0.72 -7.80
CA LEU A 255 -9.21 1.28 -7.65
C LEU A 255 -10.32 0.25 -7.88
N ALA A 256 -10.04 -0.83 -8.62
CA ALA A 256 -10.97 -1.91 -8.85
C ALA A 256 -10.93 -3.04 -7.81
N GLN A 257 -10.04 -2.96 -6.80
CA GLN A 257 -9.83 -4.03 -5.83
C GLN A 257 -10.02 -3.58 -4.37
N GLU A 258 -10.19 -4.56 -3.48
CA GLU A 258 -10.21 -4.30 -2.03
C GLU A 258 -8.92 -3.58 -1.60
N PRO A 259 -8.96 -2.64 -0.63
CA PRO A 259 -7.76 -1.91 -0.20
C PRO A 259 -6.59 -2.79 0.24
N VAL A 260 -6.89 -3.96 0.80
CA VAL A 260 -5.87 -4.91 1.27
C VAL A 260 -5.06 -5.50 0.12
N VAL A 261 -5.58 -5.54 -1.10
CA VAL A 261 -4.87 -6.05 -2.29
C VAL A 261 -3.61 -5.25 -2.59
N SER A 262 -3.55 -3.96 -2.22
CA SER A 262 -2.32 -3.16 -2.27
C SER A 262 -1.17 -3.79 -1.45
N ILE A 263 -1.48 -4.46 -0.34
CA ILE A 263 -0.49 -5.16 0.48
C ILE A 263 -0.08 -6.50 -0.15
N TYR A 264 -1.02 -7.20 -0.82
CA TYR A 264 -0.71 -8.42 -1.59
C TYR A 264 0.18 -8.11 -2.79
N LEU A 265 0.01 -6.96 -3.43
CA LEU A 265 0.90 -6.49 -4.49
C LEU A 265 2.34 -6.32 -3.96
N PHE A 266 2.51 -5.76 -2.76
CA PHE A 266 3.85 -5.64 -2.15
C PHE A 266 4.44 -7.02 -1.86
N ALA A 267 3.63 -7.95 -1.34
CA ALA A 267 4.09 -9.33 -1.13
C ALA A 267 4.47 -10.03 -2.44
N ALA A 268 3.74 -9.80 -3.53
CA ALA A 268 4.06 -10.30 -4.86
C ALA A 268 5.40 -9.75 -5.38
N ILE A 269 5.70 -8.48 -5.12
CA ILE A 269 7.00 -7.86 -5.43
C ILE A 269 8.14 -8.55 -4.68
N ILE A 270 7.96 -8.84 -3.39
CA ILE A 270 8.98 -9.55 -2.59
C ILE A 270 9.20 -10.96 -3.15
N LEU A 271 8.12 -11.69 -3.43
CA LEU A 271 8.17 -13.07 -3.91
C LEU A 271 8.79 -13.17 -5.32
N SER A 272 8.54 -12.20 -6.21
CA SER A 272 9.16 -12.19 -7.54
C SER A 272 10.68 -12.01 -7.47
N ARG A 273 11.18 -11.33 -6.43
CA ARG A 273 12.59 -11.07 -6.18
C ARG A 273 13.25 -12.07 -5.22
N LYS A 274 12.60 -13.19 -4.93
CA LYS A 274 13.11 -14.23 -4.02
C LYS A 274 14.57 -14.62 -4.31
N LYS A 275 14.93 -14.80 -5.60
CA LYS A 275 16.29 -15.24 -5.98
C LYS A 275 17.33 -14.23 -5.52
N GLU A 276 17.13 -12.95 -5.82
CA GLU A 276 17.99 -11.84 -5.42
C GLU A 276 18.08 -11.73 -3.90
N LEU A 277 16.96 -11.85 -3.18
CA LEU A 277 16.94 -11.77 -1.72
C LEU A 277 17.75 -12.89 -1.06
N LEU A 278 17.78 -14.09 -1.64
CA LEU A 278 18.52 -15.24 -1.11
C LEU A 278 20.03 -15.20 -1.42
N GLU A 279 20.50 -14.22 -2.21
CA GLU A 279 21.94 -14.00 -2.43
C GLU A 279 22.61 -13.37 -1.21
N PHE A 280 21.85 -12.61 -0.42
CA PHE A 280 22.30 -12.06 0.85
C PHE A 280 22.17 -13.10 1.96
N SER A 281 23.09 -13.08 2.92
CA SER A 281 22.97 -13.85 4.15
C SER A 281 21.93 -13.22 5.09
N VAL A 282 21.41 -14.02 6.04
CA VAL A 282 20.41 -13.54 7.02
C VAL A 282 20.96 -12.42 7.91
N ASP A 283 22.28 -12.42 8.15
CA ASP A 283 22.96 -11.42 8.97
C ASP A 283 23.11 -10.07 8.24
N GLU A 284 22.96 -10.02 6.91
CA GLU A 284 23.02 -8.81 6.08
C GLU A 284 21.69 -8.05 6.06
N THR A 285 21.15 -7.78 7.26
CA THR A 285 19.83 -7.16 7.47
C THR A 285 19.69 -5.81 6.76
N ASP A 286 20.75 -4.99 6.74
CA ASP A 286 20.73 -3.66 6.09
C ASP A 286 20.62 -3.76 4.56
N MET A 287 21.34 -4.71 3.96
CA MET A 287 21.28 -4.97 2.51
C MET A 287 19.91 -5.50 2.12
N LEU A 288 19.38 -6.47 2.87
CA LEU A 288 18.03 -6.98 2.66
C LEU A 288 16.98 -5.87 2.80
N HIS A 289 17.07 -5.04 3.85
CA HIS A 289 16.13 -3.92 4.05
C HIS A 289 16.21 -2.91 2.89
N PHE A 290 17.42 -2.55 2.46
CA PHE A 290 17.61 -1.65 1.31
C PHE A 290 17.00 -2.24 0.04
N THR A 291 17.30 -3.50 -0.27
CA THR A 291 16.77 -4.21 -1.44
C THR A 291 15.24 -4.26 -1.43
N LEU A 292 14.64 -4.59 -0.28
CA LEU A 292 13.18 -4.64 -0.08
C LEU A 292 12.50 -3.26 -0.15
N SER A 293 13.24 -2.18 0.09
CA SER A 293 12.71 -0.81 0.01
C SER A 293 12.62 -0.27 -1.43
N LYS A 294 13.09 -1.03 -2.42
CA LYS A 294 13.06 -0.64 -3.84
C LYS A 294 12.09 -1.50 -4.62
N LEU A 295 11.43 -0.89 -5.61
CA LEU A 295 10.69 -1.63 -6.63
C LEU A 295 11.66 -2.29 -7.62
N PRO A 296 11.29 -3.43 -8.22
CA PRO A 296 12.09 -4.05 -9.27
C PRO A 296 12.20 -3.13 -10.48
N ASN A 297 13.36 -3.13 -11.13
CA ASN A 297 13.61 -2.44 -12.38
C ASN A 297 14.29 -3.43 -13.36
N PRO A 298 13.63 -3.82 -14.47
CA PRO A 298 12.33 -3.33 -14.96
C PRO A 298 11.14 -3.79 -14.11
N LEU A 299 10.08 -2.99 -14.10
CA LEU A 299 8.83 -3.26 -13.38
C LEU A 299 7.88 -4.08 -14.28
N ASP A 300 7.79 -5.38 -14.05
CA ASP A 300 6.79 -6.26 -14.69
C ASP A 300 5.40 -6.08 -14.04
N LEU A 301 4.73 -4.98 -14.36
CA LEU A 301 3.47 -4.61 -13.72
C LEU A 301 2.36 -5.65 -13.93
N GLU A 302 2.22 -6.17 -15.15
CA GLU A 302 1.18 -7.17 -15.48
C GLU A 302 1.42 -8.51 -14.77
N GLY A 303 2.68 -8.98 -14.74
CA GLY A 303 3.04 -10.17 -13.98
C GLY A 303 2.86 -10.00 -12.47
N LEU A 304 3.14 -8.81 -11.93
CA LEU A 304 2.93 -8.50 -10.51
C LEU A 304 1.46 -8.42 -10.13
N ILE A 305 0.60 -7.78 -10.95
CA ILE A 305 -0.85 -7.73 -10.76
C ILE A 305 -1.42 -9.16 -10.74
N SER A 306 -1.06 -9.97 -11.74
CA SER A 306 -1.51 -11.37 -11.84
C SER A 306 -1.10 -12.19 -10.60
N ARG A 307 0.16 -12.08 -10.16
CA ARG A 307 0.64 -12.76 -8.95
C ARG A 307 -0.04 -12.26 -7.67
N ALA A 308 -0.31 -10.96 -7.57
CA ALA A 308 -1.00 -10.38 -6.42
C ALA A 308 -2.42 -10.97 -6.27
N MET A 309 -3.15 -11.10 -7.38
CA MET A 309 -4.48 -11.71 -7.39
C MET A 309 -4.43 -13.22 -7.06
N GLN A 310 -3.47 -13.96 -7.64
CA GLN A 310 -3.26 -15.37 -7.30
C GLN A 310 -2.99 -15.57 -5.80
N LEU A 311 -2.16 -14.70 -5.19
CA LEU A 311 -1.89 -14.73 -3.76
C LEU A 311 -3.12 -14.40 -2.92
N PHE A 312 -3.88 -13.38 -3.32
CA PHE A 312 -5.10 -12.96 -2.63
C PHE A 312 -6.17 -14.05 -2.65
N GLU A 313 -6.39 -14.69 -3.80
CA GLU A 313 -7.36 -15.78 -3.97
C GLU A 313 -6.94 -17.05 -3.22
N ALA A 314 -5.66 -17.44 -3.31
CA ALA A 314 -5.16 -18.63 -2.64
C ALA A 314 -5.09 -18.47 -1.11
N HIS A 315 -4.81 -17.25 -0.64
CA HIS A 315 -4.56 -16.94 0.77
C HIS A 315 -5.30 -15.68 1.19
N PRO A 316 -6.65 -15.66 1.22
CA PRO A 316 -7.41 -14.46 1.58
C PRO A 316 -7.08 -13.99 3.01
N PRO A 317 -7.30 -12.71 3.36
CA PRO A 317 -6.90 -12.13 4.64
C PRO A 317 -7.31 -12.96 5.87
N GLU A 318 -8.51 -13.53 5.85
CA GLU A 318 -9.06 -14.38 6.92
C GLU A 318 -8.25 -15.64 7.18
N SER A 319 -7.55 -16.14 6.16
CA SER A 319 -6.74 -17.36 6.23
C SER A 319 -5.31 -17.12 6.75
N LEU A 320 -4.90 -15.85 6.88
CA LEU A 320 -3.55 -15.48 7.23
C LEU A 320 -3.19 -15.93 8.67
N PRO A 321 -1.95 -16.40 8.88
CA PRO A 321 -1.50 -16.93 10.16
C PRO A 321 -1.31 -15.84 11.22
N PHE A 322 -0.93 -16.27 12.44
CA PHE A 322 -0.56 -15.41 13.57
C PHE A 322 -1.65 -14.45 14.06
N GLY A 323 -2.88 -14.65 13.59
CA GLY A 323 -4.00 -13.74 13.82
C GLY A 323 -3.77 -12.36 13.20
N ALA A 324 -2.96 -12.26 12.14
CA ALA A 324 -2.59 -10.98 11.52
C ALA A 324 -3.83 -10.16 11.15
N TRP A 325 -4.81 -10.79 10.49
CA TRP A 325 -6.09 -10.14 10.15
C TRP A 325 -6.97 -9.79 11.34
N LYS A 326 -6.92 -10.57 12.42
CA LYS A 326 -7.68 -10.30 13.66
C LYS A 326 -7.15 -9.06 14.39
N ARG A 327 -5.87 -8.70 14.20
CA ARG A 327 -5.27 -7.49 14.79
C ARG A 327 -5.68 -6.21 14.07
N ILE A 328 -6.15 -6.32 12.83
CA ILE A 328 -6.71 -5.19 12.08
C ILE A 328 -8.10 -4.87 12.67
N PRO A 329 -8.35 -3.64 13.18
CA PRO A 329 -9.66 -3.28 13.72
C PRO A 329 -10.75 -3.31 12.66
N GLU A 330 -11.99 -3.67 13.03
CA GLU A 330 -13.15 -3.64 12.11
C GLU A 330 -13.43 -2.27 11.49
N CYS A 331 -12.98 -1.19 12.14
CA CYS A 331 -13.08 0.18 11.61
C CYS A 331 -11.93 0.58 10.68
N SER A 332 -10.96 -0.29 10.42
CA SER A 332 -9.89 -0.02 9.45
C SER A 332 -10.44 -0.04 8.03
N VAL A 333 -9.89 0.78 7.12
CA VAL A 333 -10.23 0.75 5.69
C VAL A 333 -10.10 -0.63 5.07
N LEU A 334 -9.13 -1.44 5.55
CA LEU A 334 -8.93 -2.79 5.02
C LEU A 334 -10.17 -3.68 5.25
N LYS A 335 -10.95 -3.41 6.28
CA LYS A 335 -12.17 -4.16 6.62
C LYS A 335 -13.46 -3.43 6.24
N SER A 336 -13.51 -2.12 6.47
CA SER A 336 -14.72 -1.33 6.23
C SER A 336 -15.00 -1.06 4.75
N SER A 337 -13.97 -1.10 3.90
CA SER A 337 -14.06 -0.66 2.50
C SER A 337 -13.83 -1.82 1.51
N ARG A 338 -14.20 -3.04 1.88
CA ARG A 338 -14.06 -4.25 1.04
C ARG A 338 -15.16 -4.35 -0.02
N ASP A 339 -16.38 -3.93 0.33
CA ASP A 339 -17.49 -3.88 -0.62
C ASP A 339 -17.32 -2.67 -1.54
N LEU A 340 -16.93 -2.95 -2.78
CA LEU A 340 -16.65 -1.94 -3.79
C LEU A 340 -17.90 -1.38 -4.47
N VAL A 341 -19.09 -1.97 -4.25
CA VAL A 341 -20.37 -1.54 -4.83
C VAL A 341 -21.16 -0.70 -3.85
N ARG A 342 -21.01 -0.95 -2.55
CA ARG A 342 -21.72 -0.22 -1.50
C ARG A 342 -21.25 1.24 -1.39
N ILE A 343 -22.19 2.15 -1.57
CA ILE A 343 -22.02 3.58 -1.27
C ILE A 343 -22.03 3.78 0.24
N GLN A 344 -20.88 4.19 0.78
CA GLN A 344 -20.77 4.63 2.17
C GLN A 344 -21.10 6.12 2.26
N ALA A 345 -21.98 6.46 3.19
CA ALA A 345 -22.30 7.86 3.46
C ALA A 345 -21.09 8.55 4.13
N PRO A 346 -20.83 9.85 3.88
CA PRO A 346 -19.72 10.59 4.47
C PRO A 346 -19.74 10.53 5.99
N ASP A 347 -20.92 10.67 6.59
CA ASP A 347 -21.11 10.61 8.03
C ASP A 347 -20.73 9.23 8.61
N GLU A 348 -21.01 8.15 7.88
CA GLU A 348 -20.59 6.80 8.26
C GLU A 348 -19.06 6.72 8.29
N THR A 349 -18.40 7.21 7.24
CA THR A 349 -16.94 7.18 7.12
C THR A 349 -16.24 8.08 8.15
N VAL A 350 -16.79 9.27 8.43
CA VAL A 350 -16.33 10.14 9.52
C VAL A 350 -16.52 9.46 10.87
N GLY A 351 -17.63 8.74 11.05
CA GLY A 351 -17.87 7.91 12.24
C GLY A 351 -16.83 6.80 12.42
N LEU A 352 -16.44 6.12 11.33
CA LEU A 352 -15.38 5.11 11.32
C LEU A 352 -14.02 5.73 11.71
N PHE A 353 -13.68 6.89 11.14
CA PHE A 353 -12.48 7.63 11.52
C PHE A 353 -12.44 7.92 13.03
N ALA A 354 -13.52 8.50 13.57
CA ALA A 354 -13.62 8.84 14.99
C ALA A 354 -13.55 7.58 15.89
N LYS A 355 -14.13 6.46 15.45
CA LYS A 355 -14.02 5.17 16.16
C LYS A 355 -12.57 4.67 16.20
N GLN A 356 -11.86 4.79 15.08
CA GLN A 356 -10.47 4.36 15.00
C GLN A 356 -9.52 5.25 15.80
N VAL A 357 -9.71 6.58 15.79
CA VAL A 357 -8.96 7.51 16.66
C VAL A 357 -9.17 7.20 18.14
N ARG A 358 -10.40 6.84 18.55
CA ARG A 358 -10.66 6.40 19.93
C ARG A 358 -9.92 5.11 20.28
N HIS A 359 -9.90 4.15 19.35
CA HIS A 359 -9.14 2.91 19.53
C HIS A 359 -7.64 3.18 19.69
N LEU A 360 -7.07 4.03 18.84
CA LEU A 360 -5.67 4.47 18.92
C LEU A 360 -5.32 5.07 20.27
N ARG A 361 -6.10 6.07 20.72
CA ARG A 361 -5.89 6.73 22.02
C ARG A 361 -5.99 5.75 23.18
N TYR A 362 -6.85 4.73 23.07
CA TYR A 362 -6.97 3.69 24.09
C TYR A 362 -5.72 2.80 24.12
N GLU A 363 -5.22 2.36 22.95
CA GLU A 363 -3.99 1.56 22.84
C GLU A 363 -2.77 2.33 23.38
N GLU A 364 -2.57 3.59 22.98
CA GLU A 364 -1.47 4.42 23.47
C GLU A 364 -1.51 4.63 24.98
N ARG A 365 -2.69 4.84 25.55
CA ARG A 365 -2.86 4.95 27.01
C ARG A 365 -2.50 3.64 27.69
N LYS A 366 -2.98 2.51 27.15
CA LYS A 366 -2.67 1.18 27.69
C LYS A 366 -1.16 0.92 27.66
N GLU A 367 -0.48 1.23 26.57
CA GLU A 367 0.98 1.11 26.47
C GLU A 367 1.70 2.00 27.48
N LYS A 368 1.29 3.26 27.61
CA LYS A 368 1.85 4.18 28.63
C LYS A 368 1.61 3.65 30.04
N THR A 369 0.44 3.12 30.35
CA THR A 369 0.13 2.51 31.66
C THR A 369 0.98 1.27 31.90
N VAL A 370 1.13 0.38 30.92
CA VAL A 370 1.97 -0.83 31.04
C VAL A 370 3.43 -0.45 31.23
N ALA A 371 3.96 0.49 30.44
CA ALA A 371 5.32 1.00 30.58
C ALA A 371 5.54 1.65 31.95
N PHE A 372 4.57 2.44 32.42
CA PHE A 372 4.59 3.03 33.76
C PHE A 372 4.63 1.95 34.85
N LEU A 373 3.74 0.96 34.79
CA LEU A 373 3.71 -0.16 35.74
C LEU A 373 5.02 -0.96 35.73
N TRP A 374 5.58 -1.20 34.54
CA TRP A 374 6.85 -1.90 34.38
C TRP A 374 8.01 -1.12 35.01
N ASN A 375 8.09 0.18 34.73
CA ASN A 375 9.13 1.05 35.30
C ASN A 375 8.99 1.18 36.82
N HIS A 376 7.77 1.14 37.36
CA HIS A 376 7.49 1.26 38.79
C HIS A 376 7.26 -0.08 39.49
N ARG A 377 7.53 -1.22 38.85
CA ARG A 377 7.21 -2.56 39.38
C ARG A 377 7.82 -2.87 40.75
N ARG A 378 9.02 -2.34 41.03
CA ARG A 378 9.70 -2.53 42.33
C ARG A 378 9.02 -1.73 43.44
N THR A 379 8.66 -0.48 43.16
CA THR A 379 8.00 0.42 44.12
C THR A 379 6.53 0.04 44.33
N ILE A 380 5.81 -0.32 43.26
CA ILE A 380 4.43 -0.81 43.37
C ILE A 380 4.41 -2.16 44.08
N GLY A 381 5.37 -3.04 43.78
CA GLY A 381 5.54 -4.32 44.49
C GLY A 381 5.76 -4.13 45.98
N SER A 382 6.62 -3.20 46.41
CA SER A 382 6.86 -2.95 47.84
C SER A 382 5.65 -2.35 48.56
N VAL A 383 4.91 -1.43 47.92
CA VAL A 383 3.67 -0.87 48.46
C VAL A 383 2.59 -1.95 48.57
N ALA A 384 2.42 -2.79 47.55
CA ALA A 384 1.45 -3.88 47.56
C ALA A 384 1.76 -4.92 48.65
N VAL A 385 3.02 -5.28 48.84
CA VAL A 385 3.46 -6.15 49.95
C VAL A 385 3.16 -5.49 51.30
N THR A 386 3.39 -4.18 51.43
CA THR A 386 3.12 -3.45 52.69
C THR A 386 1.63 -3.43 53.01
N ILE A 387 0.77 -3.16 52.03
CA ILE A 387 -0.70 -3.21 52.19
C ILE A 387 -1.15 -4.63 52.55
N PHE A 388 -0.58 -5.65 51.90
CA PHE A 388 -0.87 -7.05 52.18
C PHE A 388 -0.46 -7.45 53.61
N ILE A 389 0.73 -7.07 54.06
CA ILE A 389 1.20 -7.29 55.43
C ILE A 389 0.28 -6.57 56.43
N GLY A 390 -0.13 -5.34 56.15
CA GLY A 390 -1.07 -4.59 57.00
C GLY A 390 -2.44 -5.27 57.11
N ALA A 391 -2.99 -5.73 55.98
CA ALA A 391 -4.25 -6.48 55.93
C ALA A 391 -4.14 -7.83 56.65
N MET A 392 -3.03 -8.55 56.45
CA MET A 392 -2.75 -9.83 57.12
C MET A 392 -2.62 -9.62 58.64
N SER A 393 -1.88 -8.60 59.07
CA SER A 393 -1.71 -8.28 60.50
C SER A 393 -3.04 -7.92 61.15
N PHE A 394 -3.89 -7.15 60.46
CA PHE A 394 -5.25 -6.87 60.92
C PHE A 394 -6.13 -8.12 61.01
N TRP A 395 -6.01 -9.03 60.04
CA TRP A 395 -6.75 -10.29 60.01
C TRP A 395 -6.32 -11.25 61.12
N ILE A 396 -5.01 -11.40 61.34
CA ILE A 396 -4.43 -12.21 62.44
C ILE A 396 -4.90 -11.66 63.80
N LYS A 397 -4.86 -10.33 63.97
CA LYS A 397 -5.36 -9.65 65.18
C LYS A 397 -6.85 -9.87 65.41
N LYS A 398 -7.66 -9.78 64.34
CA LYS A 398 -9.11 -9.99 64.42
C LYS A 398 -9.49 -11.45 64.71
N ARG A 399 -8.65 -12.42 64.33
CA ARG A 399 -8.86 -13.85 64.61
C ARG A 399 -8.15 -14.37 65.87
N GLY A 400 -7.43 -13.51 66.60
CA GLY A 400 -6.80 -13.87 67.87
C GLY A 400 -5.55 -14.75 67.78
N PHE A 401 -4.91 -14.83 66.60
CA PHE A 401 -3.70 -15.64 66.41
C PHE A 401 -2.39 -14.96 66.88
N ASP A 402 -2.45 -13.69 67.30
CA ASP A 402 -1.29 -12.87 67.70
C ASP A 402 -0.44 -13.54 68.80
N ASN A 403 -1.09 -14.15 69.80
CA ASN A 403 -0.40 -14.81 70.92
C ASN A 403 0.35 -16.09 70.50
N THR A 404 -0.15 -16.78 69.47
CA THR A 404 0.47 -18.04 69.00
C THR A 404 1.75 -17.73 68.22
N ILE A 405 1.75 -16.66 67.41
CA ILE A 405 2.91 -16.26 66.60
C ILE A 405 4.04 -15.71 67.48
N TRP A 406 3.74 -14.87 68.48
CA TRP A 406 4.74 -14.38 69.44
C TRP A 406 5.41 -15.50 70.23
N SER A 407 4.69 -16.59 70.53
CA SER A 407 5.24 -17.77 71.22
C SER A 407 6.23 -18.58 70.36
N TYR A 408 6.06 -18.59 69.04
CA TYR A 408 6.98 -19.25 68.11
C TYR A 408 8.22 -18.41 67.86
N VAL A 409 8.07 -17.09 67.71
CA VAL A 409 9.19 -16.16 67.51
C VAL A 409 10.10 -16.11 68.75
N SER A 410 9.55 -16.13 69.96
CA SER A 410 10.35 -16.17 71.19
C SER A 410 11.12 -17.49 71.35
N ARG A 411 10.52 -18.63 70.97
CA ARG A 411 11.22 -19.93 70.94
C ARG A 411 12.33 -19.99 69.91
N PHE A 412 12.15 -19.36 68.75
CA PHE A 412 13.17 -19.31 67.70
C PHE A 412 14.34 -18.38 68.08
N HIS A 413 14.06 -17.23 68.69
CA HIS A 413 15.08 -16.31 69.20
C HIS A 413 15.91 -16.94 70.34
N GLY A 414 15.27 -17.71 71.23
CA GLY A 414 15.97 -18.47 72.26
C GLY A 414 16.86 -19.59 71.69
N ALA A 415 16.44 -20.23 70.59
CA ALA A 415 17.22 -21.27 69.92
C ALA A 415 18.45 -20.72 69.16
N LEU A 416 18.38 -19.50 68.65
CA LEU A 416 19.51 -18.80 67.99
C LEU A 416 20.55 -18.30 69.00
N GLN A 417 20.12 -17.77 70.16
CA GLN A 417 21.03 -17.43 71.26
C GLN A 417 21.74 -18.66 71.85
N ALA A 418 21.04 -19.79 71.97
CA ALA A 418 21.65 -21.03 72.44
C ALA A 418 22.66 -21.66 71.47
N ARG A 419 22.67 -21.25 70.20
CA ARG A 419 23.60 -21.72 69.15
C ARG A 419 24.70 -20.70 68.77
N GLY A 420 24.78 -19.55 69.43
CA GLY A 420 25.90 -18.60 69.32
C GLY A 420 26.00 -17.84 67.98
N TYR A 421 24.88 -17.65 67.27
CA TYR A 421 24.84 -16.91 66.00
C TYR A 421 24.48 -15.42 66.15
N ILE A 422 24.21 -14.95 67.37
CA ILE A 422 23.94 -13.55 67.72
C ILE A 422 24.71 -13.20 68.99
#